data_AF-A0A514XFY1-F1
#
_entry.id   AF-A0A514XFY1-F1
#
_cell.length_a   1.000
_cell.length_b   1.000
_cell.length_c   1.000
_cell.angle_alpha   90.00
_cell.angle_beta   90.00
_cell.angle_gamma   90.00
#
_symmetry.space_group_name_H-M   'P 1'
#
loop_
_entity.id
_entity.type
_entity.pdbx_description
1 polymer ?
#
loop_
_entity_poly.entity_id
_entity_poly.type
_entity_poly.pdbx_seq_one_letter_code
_entity_poly.pdbx_strand_id
1 'polypeptide(L)'
;MKMRLLGLAITSAALIVTFQNCAPNAHFSSAVNASLSGGGGNAEAKVIPDMLLETKMNTAIDFQADPTRAPIADKISFIAANQGAALNGKIEVTDKGTYKFKYTPNYGFRGNDNIIVAVTDKDGATIQFTVKVSVGNSFTTFQPALAIRGMGCIQCHAQVASNIITDFGYGSSYFMGQGSPSNITWTSGSVYGDHGNSFNTISMPADKNVIVPQANLPAAIATAANATTLSAYIKAQLASSPYATTKGAQVLTKKSVYIGAPTDANITTAFQMAASERIKYFKDAADSVALSGLKDQGTFFQNSGELACEGDVAIRGPLLLDNVTIKSRTGCRLYVVGSVFMYGAINYSNNDTTRNLQITSSKSISMGLGTVKKNGSFCDPSDRYATNTASYGTSSLVNRYSTFWTVPGNFVRNSTSPKATGDAVVAEAALIEAKNGPLYDAVCRTEGRNVSFERILLNAPLIHSRYEGNVSGTVIAEISIMSLNMFKFSYDEVFNSVPVFPFLDKSVYLDIVD
;
A
#
# COMPACT_ATOMS: atom_id res chain seq x y z
N MET A 1 -42.67 39.66 -49.39
CA MET A 1 -43.29 41.00 -49.36
C MET A 1 -42.42 41.90 -48.51
N LYS A 2 -41.82 42.92 -49.15
CA LYS A 2 -41.13 44.16 -48.67
C LYS A 2 -40.59 44.32 -47.23
N MET A 3 -39.34 44.84 -47.21
CA MET A 3 -38.73 45.84 -46.29
C MET A 3 -38.25 45.33 -44.91
N ARG A 4 -37.13 45.78 -44.31
CA ARG A 4 -36.11 46.81 -44.62
C ARG A 4 -34.91 46.53 -43.69
N LEU A 5 -33.68 46.75 -44.15
CA LEU A 5 -32.50 46.85 -43.28
C LEU A 5 -32.45 48.27 -42.68
N LEU A 6 -32.29 48.40 -41.36
CA LEU A 6 -31.94 49.66 -40.69
C LEU A 6 -30.82 49.41 -39.66
N GLY A 7 -29.64 49.95 -39.94
CA GLY A 7 -28.76 50.49 -38.91
C GLY A 7 -27.81 49.53 -38.18
N LEU A 8 -26.53 49.88 -38.26
CA LEU A 8 -25.37 49.32 -37.57
C LEU A 8 -25.09 50.14 -36.29
N ALA A 9 -24.85 49.50 -35.14
CA ALA A 9 -23.90 49.97 -34.12
C ALA A 9 -23.56 48.85 -33.09
N ILE A 10 -22.27 48.78 -32.78
CA ILE A 10 -21.52 47.81 -31.98
C ILE A 10 -21.71 48.18 -30.48
N THR A 11 -21.77 47.31 -29.47
CA THR A 11 -20.62 46.56 -28.91
C THR A 11 -21.03 45.44 -27.93
N SER A 12 -20.44 44.27 -28.18
CA SER A 12 -19.93 43.27 -27.23
C SER A 12 -20.88 42.58 -26.25
N ALA A 13 -21.24 41.31 -26.55
CA ALA A 13 -21.54 40.30 -25.54
C ALA A 13 -21.29 38.87 -26.04
N ALA A 14 -20.49 38.14 -25.25
CA ALA A 14 -20.49 36.70 -24.96
C ALA A 14 -20.34 35.66 -26.10
N LEU A 15 -19.20 34.96 -26.07
CA LEU A 15 -19.05 33.60 -26.57
C LEU A 15 -19.80 32.65 -25.62
N ILE A 16 -20.89 32.04 -26.10
CA ILE A 16 -21.65 31.01 -25.37
C ILE A 16 -21.04 29.65 -25.72
N VAL A 17 -20.53 28.92 -24.72
CA VAL A 17 -20.26 27.47 -24.82
C VAL A 17 -21.32 26.76 -23.98
N THR A 18 -22.21 26.02 -24.64
CA THR A 18 -23.21 25.14 -24.02
C THR A 18 -22.64 23.73 -23.86
N PHE A 19 -22.80 23.14 -22.67
CA PHE A 19 -22.91 21.69 -22.51
C PHE A 19 -24.29 21.34 -21.95
N GLN A 20 -24.91 20.36 -22.58
CA GLN A 20 -26.27 19.90 -22.37
C GLN A 20 -26.22 18.61 -21.54
N ASN A 21 -26.87 18.60 -20.37
CA ASN A 21 -27.28 17.36 -19.69
C ASN A 21 -28.65 17.59 -19.01
N CYS A 22 -29.64 16.77 -19.39
CA CYS A 22 -30.97 16.66 -18.77
C CYS A 22 -30.84 16.08 -17.34
N ALA A 23 -31.21 16.81 -16.27
CA ALA A 23 -32.50 16.91 -15.57
C ALA A 23 -32.82 15.75 -14.58
N PRO A 24 -33.63 15.95 -13.50
CA PRO A 24 -33.88 17.15 -12.69
C PRO A 24 -33.98 16.89 -11.14
N ASN A 25 -33.95 17.98 -10.36
CA ASN A 25 -34.47 18.14 -8.98
C ASN A 25 -33.66 17.63 -7.77
N ALA A 26 -32.80 18.51 -7.23
CA ALA A 26 -32.79 18.81 -5.79
C ALA A 26 -32.31 20.25 -5.57
N HIS A 27 -33.08 20.99 -4.78
CA HIS A 27 -32.97 22.41 -4.49
C HIS A 27 -31.69 22.77 -3.73
N PHE A 28 -30.99 23.81 -4.17
CA PHE A 28 -30.23 24.71 -3.29
C PHE A 28 -30.57 26.15 -3.62
N SER A 29 -31.46 26.74 -2.83
CA SER A 29 -31.69 28.18 -2.77
C SER A 29 -30.75 28.79 -1.73
N SER A 30 -29.71 29.50 -2.19
CA SER A 30 -29.24 30.79 -1.65
C SER A 30 -27.80 31.05 -2.14
N ALA A 31 -27.67 31.52 -3.38
CA ALA A 31 -26.50 32.31 -3.75
C ALA A 31 -26.71 33.71 -3.14
N VAL A 32 -26.00 34.00 -2.05
CA VAL A 32 -25.86 35.40 -1.60
C VAL A 32 -24.91 36.06 -2.60
N ASN A 33 -25.50 36.72 -3.60
CA ASN A 33 -24.79 37.70 -4.41
C ASN A 33 -24.49 38.91 -3.52
N ALA A 34 -23.25 38.99 -3.02
CA ALA A 34 -22.72 40.25 -2.50
C ALA A 34 -22.46 41.18 -3.69
N SER A 35 -23.29 42.21 -3.83
CA SER A 35 -23.07 43.32 -4.75
C SER A 35 -21.83 44.10 -4.34
N LEU A 36 -20.82 44.17 -5.20
CA LEU A 36 -19.78 45.18 -5.12
C LEU A 36 -20.11 46.31 -6.10
N SER A 37 -20.58 47.43 -5.55
CA SER A 37 -20.61 48.72 -6.23
C SER A 37 -19.29 49.45 -5.98
N GLY A 38 -18.52 49.72 -7.04
CA GLY A 38 -17.32 50.56 -6.97
C GLY A 38 -16.33 50.20 -8.07
N GLY A 39 -16.10 51.10 -9.02
CA GLY A 39 -15.48 50.81 -10.31
C GLY A 39 -13.94 50.67 -10.33
N GLY A 40 -13.46 50.20 -11.48
CA GLY A 40 -12.10 50.39 -11.97
C GLY A 40 -11.27 49.12 -12.16
N GLY A 41 -11.08 48.72 -13.42
CA GLY A 41 -9.95 47.90 -13.88
C GLY A 41 -10.19 46.39 -13.97
N ASN A 42 -9.88 45.82 -15.13
CA ASN A 42 -9.80 44.38 -15.39
C ASN A 42 -8.62 43.75 -14.62
N ALA A 43 -8.70 43.68 -13.29
CA ALA A 43 -7.81 42.84 -12.50
C ALA A 43 -8.29 41.39 -12.63
N GLU A 44 -7.45 40.50 -13.15
CA GLU A 44 -7.67 39.06 -13.01
C GLU A 44 -8.00 38.78 -11.54
N ALA A 45 -9.08 38.03 -11.29
CA ALA A 45 -9.44 37.64 -9.93
C ALA A 45 -8.24 36.90 -9.31
N LYS A 46 -7.60 37.53 -8.32
CA LYS A 46 -6.52 36.95 -7.55
C LYS A 46 -7.06 35.75 -6.77
N VAL A 47 -6.82 34.55 -7.30
CA VAL A 47 -7.20 33.27 -6.67
C VAL A 47 -5.94 32.45 -6.42
N ILE A 48 -5.76 31.99 -5.18
CA ILE A 48 -4.75 31.00 -4.81
C ILE A 48 -5.27 29.61 -5.23
N PRO A 49 -4.53 28.81 -6.02
CA PRO A 49 -4.91 27.44 -6.33
C PRO A 49 -4.97 26.55 -5.07
N ASP A 50 -5.77 25.48 -5.13
CA ASP A 50 -5.72 24.43 -4.11
C ASP A 50 -4.28 23.91 -3.92
N MET A 51 -3.90 23.70 -2.67
CA MET A 51 -2.61 23.12 -2.32
C MET A 51 -2.76 21.66 -1.91
N LEU A 52 -1.83 20.83 -2.34
CA LEU A 52 -1.72 19.42 -1.96
C LEU A 52 -0.44 19.26 -1.13
N LEU A 53 -0.59 18.85 0.13
CA LEU A 53 0.52 18.65 1.05
C LEU A 53 0.58 17.19 1.46
N GLU A 54 1.79 16.66 1.60
CA GLU A 54 2.02 15.37 2.24
C GLU A 54 2.88 15.57 3.48
N THR A 55 2.45 15.03 4.61
CA THR A 55 3.30 14.94 5.80
C THR A 55 3.23 13.55 6.41
N LYS A 56 4.20 13.22 7.24
CA LYS A 56 4.21 11.99 8.02
C LYS A 56 3.37 12.16 9.28
N MET A 57 2.93 11.05 9.86
CA MET A 57 2.28 11.09 11.17
C MET A 57 3.17 11.81 12.19
N ASN A 58 2.56 12.58 13.09
CA ASN A 58 3.24 13.32 14.17
C ASN A 58 4.29 14.31 13.67
N THR A 59 4.34 14.56 12.36
CA THR A 59 5.33 15.43 11.74
C THR A 59 4.60 16.65 11.22
N ALA A 60 4.96 17.81 11.75
CA ALA A 60 4.45 19.07 11.23
C ALA A 60 5.05 19.36 9.85
N ILE A 61 4.29 20.06 9.01
CA ILE A 61 4.73 20.56 7.71
C ILE A 61 4.53 22.07 7.64
N ASP A 62 5.60 22.77 7.27
CA ASP A 62 5.54 24.19 6.93
C ASP A 62 5.27 24.36 5.44
N PHE A 63 4.42 25.32 5.07
CA PHE A 63 4.09 25.61 3.68
C PHE A 63 3.80 27.10 3.47
N GLN A 64 3.83 27.54 2.22
CA GLN A 64 3.60 28.93 1.84
C GLN A 64 2.64 29.01 0.65
N ALA A 65 1.56 29.79 0.79
CA ALA A 65 0.66 30.09 -0.34
C ALA A 65 1.23 31.27 -1.16
N ASP A 66 0.88 31.36 -2.44
CA ASP A 66 1.40 32.42 -3.34
C ASP A 66 0.93 33.82 -2.90
N PRO A 67 1.82 34.68 -2.36
CA PRO A 67 1.44 35.99 -1.85
C PRO A 67 1.02 36.96 -2.96
N THR A 68 1.40 36.70 -4.22
CA THR A 68 1.07 37.58 -5.34
C THR A 68 -0.39 37.42 -5.78
N ARG A 69 -1.00 36.28 -5.44
CA ARG A 69 -2.36 35.88 -5.82
C ARG A 69 -3.39 36.05 -4.70
N ALA A 70 -3.05 36.83 -3.68
CA ALA A 70 -3.94 37.25 -2.60
C ALA A 70 -3.92 38.77 -2.44
N PRO A 71 -4.94 39.37 -1.79
CA PRO A 71 -4.82 40.74 -1.27
C PRO A 71 -3.76 40.80 -0.16
N ILE A 72 -3.53 41.94 0.48
CA ILE A 72 -2.72 41.98 1.71
C ILE A 72 -3.64 41.59 2.88
N ALA A 73 -3.32 40.50 3.59
CA ALA A 73 -4.18 39.99 4.64
C ALA A 73 -4.30 40.96 5.82
N ASP A 74 -5.53 41.34 6.14
CA ASP A 74 -5.90 41.89 7.45
C ASP A 74 -6.33 40.77 8.42
N LYS A 75 -6.94 39.71 7.91
CA LYS A 75 -7.33 38.54 8.71
C LYS A 75 -7.14 37.24 7.93
N ILE A 76 -6.74 36.18 8.63
CA ILE A 76 -6.76 34.80 8.12
C ILE A 76 -7.58 33.93 9.08
N SER A 77 -8.46 33.09 8.54
CA SER A 77 -9.24 32.11 9.31
C SER A 77 -9.27 30.75 8.63
N PHE A 78 -9.52 29.71 9.43
CA PHE A 78 -9.53 28.31 8.99
C PHE A 78 -10.89 27.67 9.24
N ILE A 79 -11.35 26.88 8.27
CA ILE A 79 -12.61 26.14 8.35
C ILE A 79 -12.32 24.69 7.92
N ALA A 80 -12.83 23.71 8.65
CA ALA A 80 -12.82 22.33 8.17
C ALA A 80 -13.73 22.23 6.93
N ALA A 81 -13.23 21.68 5.82
CA ALA A 81 -14.00 21.63 4.58
C ALA A 81 -15.29 20.79 4.70
N ASN A 82 -15.26 19.81 5.60
CA ASN A 82 -16.43 19.01 5.96
C ASN A 82 -17.18 19.74 7.07
N GLN A 83 -18.16 20.57 6.70
CA GLN A 83 -19.01 21.32 7.63
C GLN A 83 -19.53 20.40 8.75
N GLY A 84 -19.04 20.58 9.98
CA GLY A 84 -19.40 19.77 11.15
C GLY A 84 -18.39 18.70 11.60
N ALA A 85 -17.33 18.44 10.84
CA ALA A 85 -16.21 17.58 11.26
C ALA A 85 -15.11 18.38 11.97
N ALA A 86 -14.49 17.79 12.98
CA ALA A 86 -13.29 18.35 13.60
C ALA A 86 -12.06 18.19 12.67
N LEU A 87 -11.16 19.18 12.68
CA LEU A 87 -9.87 19.05 12.01
C LEU A 87 -9.01 18.02 12.76
N ASN A 88 -8.35 17.10 12.04
CA ASN A 88 -7.48 16.09 12.66
C ASN A 88 -6.02 16.55 12.76
N GLY A 89 -5.85 17.86 12.87
CA GLY A 89 -4.60 18.54 13.11
C GLY A 89 -4.84 19.99 13.51
N LYS A 90 -3.75 20.71 13.68
CA LYS A 90 -3.72 22.13 14.01
C LYS A 90 -3.01 22.87 12.89
N ILE A 91 -3.65 23.91 12.36
CA ILE A 91 -3.02 24.85 11.43
C ILE A 91 -2.73 26.18 12.15
N GLU A 92 -1.53 26.70 11.93
CA GLU A 92 -1.05 27.95 12.51
C GLU A 92 -0.53 28.87 11.40
N VAL A 93 -0.73 30.18 11.55
CA VAL A 93 -0.10 31.19 10.69
C VAL A 93 1.29 31.47 11.25
N THR A 94 2.34 31.19 10.49
CA THR A 94 3.73 31.46 10.89
C THR A 94 4.24 32.80 10.33
N ASP A 95 3.71 33.27 9.20
CA ASP A 95 3.91 34.63 8.69
C ASP A 95 2.70 35.07 7.86
N LYS A 96 1.98 36.10 8.35
CA LYS A 96 0.79 36.64 7.69
C LYS A 96 1.12 37.45 6.43
N GLY A 97 2.26 38.14 6.40
CA GLY A 97 2.65 39.01 5.29
C GLY A 97 3.12 38.23 4.07
N THR A 98 3.69 37.05 4.29
CA THR A 98 4.15 36.15 3.22
C THR A 98 3.32 34.88 3.05
N TYR A 99 2.20 34.77 3.78
CA TYR A 99 1.30 33.60 3.76
C TYR A 99 1.99 32.27 4.08
N LYS A 100 2.83 32.26 5.13
CA LYS A 100 3.43 31.03 5.66
C LYS A 100 2.57 30.44 6.76
N PHE A 101 2.44 29.13 6.72
CA PHE A 101 1.61 28.34 7.62
C PHE A 101 2.38 27.12 8.11
N LYS A 102 1.92 26.57 9.22
CA LYS A 102 2.36 25.28 9.75
C LYS A 102 1.14 24.42 10.02
N TYR A 103 1.10 23.23 9.46
CA TYR A 103 0.12 22.20 9.81
C TYR A 103 0.78 21.12 10.66
N THR A 104 0.18 20.80 11.80
CA THR A 104 0.63 19.73 12.71
C THR A 104 -0.50 18.72 12.87
N PRO A 105 -0.38 17.48 12.35
CA PRO A 105 -1.36 16.43 12.60
C PRO A 105 -1.60 16.24 14.10
N ASN A 106 -2.82 15.90 14.49
CA ASN A 106 -3.08 15.39 15.84
C ASN A 106 -2.21 14.14 16.05
N TYR A 107 -1.76 13.93 17.29
CA TYR A 107 -0.92 12.77 17.59
C TYR A 107 -1.63 11.48 17.19
N GLY A 108 -1.01 10.67 16.33
CA GLY A 108 -1.60 9.43 15.82
C GLY A 108 -2.42 9.56 14.53
N PHE A 109 -2.76 10.78 14.08
CA PHE A 109 -3.62 10.96 12.91
C PHE A 109 -2.95 10.51 11.60
N ARG A 110 -3.74 9.84 10.75
CA ARG A 110 -3.44 9.56 9.34
C ARG A 110 -4.71 9.66 8.51
N GLY A 111 -4.53 9.97 7.23
CA GLY A 111 -5.62 10.22 6.30
C GLY A 111 -5.60 11.64 5.79
N ASN A 112 -6.69 12.06 5.16
CA ASN A 112 -6.78 13.36 4.53
C ASN A 112 -7.44 14.36 5.49
N ASP A 113 -6.79 15.51 5.67
CA ASP A 113 -7.37 16.70 6.27
C ASP A 113 -7.59 17.75 5.17
N ASN A 114 -8.78 18.36 5.15
CA ASN A 114 -9.12 19.41 4.21
C ASN A 114 -9.41 20.70 4.95
N ILE A 115 -8.55 21.70 4.75
CA ILE A 115 -8.59 22.98 5.43
C ILE A 115 -8.95 24.05 4.40
N ILE A 116 -10.06 24.76 4.61
CA ILE A 116 -10.38 25.96 3.85
C ILE A 116 -9.70 27.13 4.55
N VAL A 117 -8.80 27.81 3.85
CA VAL A 117 -8.15 29.04 4.33
C VAL A 117 -8.88 30.22 3.72
N ALA A 118 -9.43 31.09 4.56
CA ALA A 118 -10.04 32.35 4.14
C ALA A 118 -9.11 33.51 4.48
N VAL A 119 -8.78 34.33 3.48
CA VAL A 119 -7.94 35.52 3.60
C VAL A 119 -8.81 36.74 3.34
N THR A 120 -8.88 37.64 4.32
CA THR A 120 -9.67 38.89 4.25
C THR A 120 -8.75 40.09 4.32
N ASP A 121 -8.96 41.08 3.46
CA ASP A 121 -8.22 42.35 3.47
C ASP A 121 -8.85 43.38 4.42
N LYS A 122 -8.21 44.56 4.52
CA LYS A 122 -8.67 45.65 5.40
C LYS A 122 -10.04 46.21 5.01
N ASP A 123 -10.45 46.01 3.76
CA ASP A 123 -11.70 46.52 3.19
C ASP A 123 -12.81 45.46 3.24
N GLY A 124 -12.50 44.26 3.76
CA GLY A 124 -13.44 43.16 3.96
C GLY A 124 -13.55 42.21 2.76
N ALA A 125 -12.77 42.39 1.70
CA ALA A 125 -12.78 41.46 0.57
C ALA A 125 -12.10 40.15 0.96
N THR A 126 -12.79 39.03 0.72
CA THR A 126 -12.32 37.69 1.11
C THR A 126 -12.05 36.81 -0.10
N ILE A 127 -10.91 36.11 -0.09
CA ILE A 127 -10.63 34.97 -0.98
C ILE A 127 -10.51 33.68 -0.16
N GLN A 128 -10.78 32.54 -0.80
CA GLN A 128 -10.63 31.22 -0.19
C GLN A 128 -9.80 30.29 -1.07
N PHE A 129 -9.04 29.41 -0.44
CA PHE A 129 -8.37 28.29 -1.10
C PHE A 129 -8.36 27.06 -0.18
N THR A 130 -8.28 25.87 -0.77
CA THR A 130 -8.26 24.61 -0.02
C THR A 130 -6.83 24.10 0.14
N VAL A 131 -6.47 23.70 1.35
CA VAL A 131 -5.27 22.93 1.65
C VAL A 131 -5.69 21.50 1.93
N LYS A 132 -5.34 20.58 1.04
CA LYS A 132 -5.58 19.14 1.18
C LYS A 132 -4.30 18.51 1.71
N VAL A 133 -4.31 18.09 2.96
CA VAL A 133 -3.16 17.46 3.62
C VAL A 133 -3.39 15.96 3.68
N SER A 134 -2.55 15.20 2.98
CA SER A 134 -2.43 13.76 3.16
C SER A 134 -1.42 13.49 4.27
N VAL A 135 -1.90 13.03 5.41
CA VAL A 135 -1.05 12.56 6.51
C VAL A 135 -0.75 11.08 6.27
N GLY A 136 0.39 10.86 5.61
CA GLY A 136 1.01 9.59 5.27
C GLY A 136 0.12 8.64 4.49
N ASN A 137 0.07 8.75 3.16
CA ASN A 137 -0.48 7.64 2.36
C ASN A 137 0.00 7.59 0.89
N SER A 138 1.03 6.79 0.59
CA SER A 138 1.43 6.45 -0.78
C SER A 138 0.34 5.65 -1.55
N PHE A 139 -0.64 5.08 -0.85
CA PHE A 139 -1.62 4.17 -1.44
C PHE A 139 -2.76 4.91 -2.14
N THR A 140 -3.14 6.12 -1.71
CA THR A 140 -4.13 6.93 -2.44
C THR A 140 -3.58 7.41 -3.79
N THR A 141 -2.30 7.77 -3.82
CA THR A 141 -1.61 8.25 -5.04
C THR A 141 -1.31 7.11 -6.02
N PHE A 142 -0.80 5.98 -5.52
CA PHE A 142 -0.29 4.91 -6.38
C PHE A 142 -1.17 3.67 -6.42
N GLN A 143 -2.10 3.47 -5.50
CA GLN A 143 -3.04 2.34 -5.46
C GLN A 143 -2.41 0.98 -5.82
N PRO A 144 -1.27 0.59 -5.21
CA PRO A 144 -0.56 -0.61 -5.62
C PRO A 144 -1.26 -1.87 -5.12
N ALA A 145 -1.46 -2.86 -5.99
CA ALA A 145 -1.78 -4.21 -5.50
C ALA A 145 -0.51 -4.91 -4.99
N LEU A 146 0.63 -4.59 -5.59
CA LEU A 146 1.94 -5.16 -5.27
C LEU A 146 2.97 -4.03 -5.13
N ALA A 147 3.65 -3.96 -3.99
CA ALA A 147 4.89 -3.22 -3.81
C ALA A 147 5.96 -4.19 -3.35
N ILE A 148 6.61 -4.85 -4.31
CA ILE A 148 7.46 -6.02 -4.03
C ILE A 148 8.84 -5.82 -4.65
N ARG A 149 9.86 -6.05 -3.82
CA ARG A 149 11.25 -5.87 -4.21
C ARG A 149 11.78 -7.03 -5.06
N GLY A 150 11.59 -8.25 -4.56
CA GLY A 150 11.88 -9.51 -5.22
C GLY A 150 10.59 -10.34 -5.34
N MET A 151 9.98 -10.29 -6.52
CA MET A 151 8.63 -10.82 -6.77
C MET A 151 8.62 -12.26 -7.30
N GLY A 152 9.79 -12.82 -7.63
CA GLY A 152 9.94 -14.23 -8.04
C GLY A 152 8.86 -14.68 -9.03
N CYS A 153 8.20 -15.78 -8.72
CA CYS A 153 7.20 -16.39 -9.59
C CYS A 153 5.97 -15.52 -9.92
N ILE A 154 5.69 -14.47 -9.14
CA ILE A 154 4.61 -13.51 -9.46
C ILE A 154 4.89 -12.82 -10.79
N GLN A 155 6.17 -12.65 -11.18
CA GLN A 155 6.57 -12.03 -12.45
C GLN A 155 5.97 -12.75 -13.67
N CYS A 156 5.79 -14.07 -13.58
CA CYS A 156 5.33 -14.89 -14.71
C CYS A 156 3.89 -15.39 -14.60
N HIS A 157 3.39 -15.51 -13.36
CA HIS A 157 2.16 -16.24 -13.06
C HIS A 157 1.07 -15.35 -12.44
N ALA A 158 1.13 -14.03 -12.63
CA ALA A 158 0.14 -13.13 -12.06
C ALA A 158 -0.65 -12.35 -13.13
N GLN A 159 -1.94 -12.19 -12.86
CA GLN A 159 -2.76 -11.12 -13.37
C GLN A 159 -2.83 -10.01 -12.32
N VAL A 160 -2.30 -8.83 -12.64
CA VAL A 160 -2.33 -7.68 -11.74
C VAL A 160 -3.24 -6.61 -12.33
N ALA A 161 -4.44 -6.50 -11.76
CA ALA A 161 -5.44 -5.51 -12.11
C ALA A 161 -5.24 -4.19 -11.32
N SER A 162 -4.00 -3.79 -11.07
CA SER A 162 -3.65 -2.51 -10.44
C SER A 162 -2.21 -2.10 -10.76
N ASN A 163 -1.75 -1.00 -10.17
CA ASN A 163 -0.36 -0.58 -10.26
C ASN A 163 0.57 -1.55 -9.50
N ILE A 164 1.80 -1.64 -10.00
CA ILE A 164 2.90 -2.42 -9.41
C ILE A 164 4.01 -1.45 -9.04
N ILE A 165 4.56 -1.56 -7.84
CA ILE A 165 5.78 -0.86 -7.43
C ILE A 165 6.88 -1.91 -7.23
N THR A 166 8.04 -1.67 -7.84
CA THR A 166 9.20 -2.57 -7.69
C THR A 166 10.50 -1.81 -7.86
N ASP A 167 11.54 -2.30 -7.21
CA ASP A 167 12.91 -1.77 -7.35
C ASP A 167 13.92 -2.85 -7.79
N PHE A 168 13.51 -4.12 -7.92
CA PHE A 168 14.39 -5.25 -8.29
C PHE A 168 15.66 -5.39 -7.43
N GLY A 169 15.64 -4.93 -6.18
CA GLY A 169 16.80 -4.90 -5.31
C GLY A 169 17.65 -3.62 -5.43
N TYR A 170 17.16 -2.55 -6.09
CA TYR A 170 17.94 -1.33 -6.34
C TYR A 170 18.49 -0.71 -5.07
N GLY A 171 19.74 -0.26 -5.10
CA GLY A 171 20.48 0.21 -3.91
C GLY A 171 21.08 -0.92 -3.07
N SER A 172 21.17 -2.14 -3.60
CA SER A 172 21.88 -3.26 -2.98
C SER A 172 22.85 -3.92 -3.97
N SER A 173 23.76 -4.76 -3.45
CA SER A 173 24.69 -5.54 -4.27
C SER A 173 24.02 -6.64 -5.11
N TYR A 174 22.73 -6.89 -4.88
CA TYR A 174 21.92 -7.89 -5.58
C TYR A 174 20.85 -7.29 -6.47
N PHE A 175 20.96 -5.99 -6.78
CA PHE A 175 20.10 -5.34 -7.76
C PHE A 175 20.07 -6.13 -9.08
N MET A 176 18.89 -6.42 -9.59
CA MET A 176 18.67 -7.23 -10.79
C MET A 176 19.32 -8.63 -10.70
N GLY A 177 19.37 -9.21 -9.50
CA GLY A 177 19.88 -10.57 -9.25
C GLY A 177 21.41 -10.69 -9.27
N GLN A 178 22.14 -9.58 -9.19
CA GLN A 178 23.61 -9.62 -9.05
C GLN A 178 24.04 -10.39 -7.77
N GLY A 179 25.24 -10.99 -7.79
CA GLY A 179 25.78 -11.72 -6.63
C GLY A 179 25.13 -13.08 -6.34
N SER A 180 24.22 -13.57 -7.18
CA SER A 180 23.79 -14.98 -7.16
C SER A 180 24.98 -15.91 -7.51
N PRO A 181 25.13 -17.08 -6.86
CA PRO A 181 26.21 -18.03 -7.14
C PRO A 181 25.97 -18.81 -8.43
N SER A 182 24.81 -18.65 -9.07
CA SER A 182 24.60 -19.24 -10.39
C SER A 182 25.52 -18.55 -11.40
N ASN A 183 26.30 -19.34 -12.12
CA ASN A 183 27.15 -18.90 -13.23
C ASN A 183 26.33 -18.36 -14.43
N ILE A 184 25.01 -18.35 -14.31
CA ILE A 184 24.08 -17.84 -15.30
C ILE A 184 23.39 -16.63 -14.68
N THR A 185 24.11 -15.51 -14.64
CA THR A 185 23.46 -14.22 -14.70
C THR A 185 22.41 -14.30 -15.81
N TRP A 186 21.14 -14.08 -15.48
CA TRP A 186 20.03 -13.82 -16.40
C TRP A 186 19.02 -14.89 -16.85
N THR A 187 19.00 -16.15 -16.38
CA THR A 187 17.93 -17.07 -16.86
C THR A 187 17.25 -18.02 -15.88
N SER A 188 17.63 -18.13 -14.60
CA SER A 188 16.80 -18.85 -13.61
C SER A 188 17.27 -18.68 -12.16
N GLY A 189 16.35 -18.37 -11.24
CA GLY A 189 16.46 -18.66 -9.81
C GLY A 189 16.75 -17.48 -8.87
N SER A 190 16.74 -16.22 -9.34
CA SER A 190 16.84 -15.05 -8.45
C SER A 190 15.51 -14.33 -8.35
N VAL A 191 14.98 -14.18 -7.13
CA VAL A 191 13.71 -13.45 -6.91
C VAL A 191 13.76 -11.97 -7.30
N TYR A 192 14.96 -11.40 -7.41
CA TYR A 192 15.22 -10.01 -7.77
C TYR A 192 15.40 -9.78 -9.28
N GLY A 193 15.41 -10.83 -10.08
CA GLY A 193 15.67 -10.70 -11.51
C GLY A 193 15.21 -11.91 -12.30
N ASP A 194 14.16 -12.61 -11.86
CA ASP A 194 13.87 -13.92 -12.41
C ASP A 194 13.42 -13.82 -13.86
N HIS A 195 14.32 -14.31 -14.72
CA HIS A 195 14.32 -14.53 -16.16
C HIS A 195 14.06 -13.33 -17.07
N GLY A 196 14.94 -13.16 -18.06
CA GLY A 196 14.91 -12.04 -18.99
C GLY A 196 13.52 -11.57 -19.45
N ASN A 197 12.74 -12.45 -20.08
CA ASN A 197 11.40 -12.12 -20.61
C ASN A 197 10.25 -12.28 -19.59
N SER A 198 10.47 -12.68 -18.35
CA SER A 198 9.40 -13.03 -17.39
C SER A 198 8.35 -11.95 -17.22
N PHE A 199 8.81 -10.71 -17.08
CA PHE A 199 7.94 -9.57 -16.86
C PHE A 199 7.03 -9.28 -18.07
N ASN A 200 7.33 -9.82 -19.26
CA ASN A 200 6.43 -9.75 -20.40
C ASN A 200 5.22 -10.67 -20.27
N THR A 201 5.28 -11.70 -19.42
CA THR A 201 4.19 -12.67 -19.22
C THR A 201 3.22 -12.28 -18.10
N ILE A 202 3.46 -11.15 -17.42
CA ILE A 202 2.47 -10.60 -16.50
C ILE A 202 1.27 -10.04 -17.27
N SER A 203 0.05 -10.32 -16.80
CA SER A 203 -1.17 -9.76 -17.37
C SER A 203 -1.56 -8.51 -16.58
N MET A 204 -1.60 -7.35 -17.24
CA MET A 204 -1.97 -6.07 -16.62
C MET A 204 -2.84 -5.22 -17.56
N PRO A 205 -3.79 -4.41 -17.05
CA PRO A 205 -4.54 -3.46 -17.87
C PRO A 205 -3.68 -2.29 -18.38
N ALA A 206 -4.06 -1.73 -19.52
CA ALA A 206 -3.32 -0.64 -20.18
C ALA A 206 -3.36 0.69 -19.40
N ASP A 207 -4.37 0.89 -18.56
CA ASP A 207 -4.52 2.09 -17.72
C ASP A 207 -3.73 2.01 -16.40
N LYS A 208 -2.97 0.92 -16.18
CA LYS A 208 -2.15 0.73 -14.98
C LYS A 208 -0.66 0.93 -15.26
N ASN A 209 0.08 1.10 -14.18
CA ASN A 209 1.46 1.55 -14.18
C ASN A 209 2.38 0.58 -13.43
N VAL A 210 3.59 0.43 -13.97
CA VAL A 210 4.74 -0.09 -13.22
C VAL A 210 5.58 1.08 -12.75
N ILE A 211 5.75 1.21 -11.44
CA ILE A 211 6.47 2.30 -10.79
C ILE A 211 7.83 1.78 -10.36
N VAL A 212 8.89 2.45 -10.83
CA VAL A 212 10.28 2.06 -10.61
C VAL A 212 11.15 3.26 -10.22
N PRO A 213 12.26 3.06 -9.48
CA PRO A 213 13.19 4.14 -9.22
C PRO A 213 13.95 4.53 -10.49
N GLN A 214 14.47 5.77 -10.51
CA GLN A 214 15.48 6.20 -11.46
C GLN A 214 16.77 5.41 -11.19
N ALA A 215 17.06 4.45 -12.06
CA ALA A 215 18.20 3.54 -11.93
C ALA A 215 18.81 3.19 -13.29
N ASN A 216 20.14 3.19 -13.36
CA ASN A 216 20.88 2.60 -14.47
C ASN A 216 21.01 1.09 -14.24
N LEU A 217 20.85 0.30 -15.31
CA LEU A 217 21.06 -1.13 -15.21
C LEU A 217 22.55 -1.47 -15.05
N PRO A 218 22.88 -2.56 -14.35
CA PRO A 218 24.25 -3.07 -14.33
C PRO A 218 24.73 -3.39 -15.75
N ALA A 219 26.01 -3.15 -16.05
CA ALA A 219 26.54 -3.19 -17.42
C ALA A 219 26.25 -4.50 -18.18
N ALA A 220 26.45 -5.65 -17.54
CA ALA A 220 26.15 -6.95 -18.16
C ALA A 220 24.66 -7.09 -18.53
N ILE A 221 23.79 -6.56 -17.68
CA ILE A 221 22.33 -6.59 -17.86
C ILE A 221 21.91 -5.59 -18.93
N ALA A 222 22.52 -4.41 -18.94
CA ALA A 222 22.23 -3.39 -19.93
C ALA A 222 22.53 -3.88 -21.35
N THR A 223 23.67 -4.57 -21.53
CA THR A 223 24.04 -5.21 -22.79
C THR A 223 23.06 -6.31 -23.18
N ALA A 224 22.73 -7.22 -22.25
CA ALA A 224 21.83 -8.34 -22.53
C ALA A 224 20.39 -7.91 -22.86
N ALA A 225 19.89 -6.89 -22.15
CA ALA A 225 18.54 -6.37 -22.32
C ALA A 225 18.41 -5.34 -23.44
N ASN A 226 19.53 -4.90 -24.04
CA ASN A 226 19.59 -3.76 -24.95
C ASN A 226 18.88 -2.50 -24.37
N ALA A 227 19.12 -2.21 -23.09
CA ALA A 227 18.49 -1.12 -22.36
C ALA A 227 19.44 -0.57 -21.29
N THR A 228 19.57 0.75 -21.16
CA THR A 228 20.53 1.36 -20.21
C THR A 228 19.92 1.65 -18.84
N THR A 229 18.60 1.84 -18.76
CA THR A 229 17.89 2.18 -17.53
C THR A 229 16.86 1.11 -17.17
N LEU A 230 16.54 1.02 -15.88
CA LEU A 230 15.51 0.09 -15.40
C LEU A 230 14.16 0.37 -16.06
N SER A 231 13.79 1.64 -16.22
CA SER A 231 12.53 2.01 -16.86
C SER A 231 12.50 1.64 -18.35
N ALA A 232 13.61 1.80 -19.08
CA ALA A 232 13.70 1.35 -20.47
C ALA A 232 13.56 -0.17 -20.60
N TYR A 233 14.18 -0.93 -19.69
CA TYR A 233 14.05 -2.39 -19.65
C TYR A 233 12.60 -2.83 -19.43
N ILE A 234 11.91 -2.29 -18.41
CA ILE A 234 10.52 -2.66 -18.13
C ILE A 234 9.59 -2.26 -19.28
N LYS A 235 9.81 -1.09 -19.91
CA LYS A 235 9.04 -0.68 -21.09
C LYS A 235 9.19 -1.70 -22.24
N ALA A 236 10.41 -2.17 -22.50
CA ALA A 236 10.65 -3.18 -23.53
C ALA A 236 9.96 -4.51 -23.19
N GLN A 237 10.00 -4.92 -21.92
CA GLN A 237 9.30 -6.12 -21.45
C GLN A 237 7.79 -6.03 -21.68
N LEU A 238 7.14 -4.95 -21.24
CA LEU A 238 5.71 -4.75 -21.44
C LEU A 238 5.33 -4.72 -22.92
N ALA A 239 6.12 -4.04 -23.77
CA ALA A 239 5.88 -3.99 -25.22
C ALA A 239 5.99 -5.37 -25.90
N SER A 240 6.85 -6.25 -25.37
CA SER A 240 7.02 -7.62 -25.85
C SER A 240 5.96 -8.62 -25.35
N SER A 241 5.05 -8.18 -24.47
CA SER A 241 4.05 -9.05 -23.86
C SER A 241 3.15 -9.73 -24.90
N PRO A 242 2.74 -11.00 -24.70
CA PRO A 242 1.71 -11.62 -25.52
C PRO A 242 0.32 -11.03 -25.27
N TYR A 243 0.11 -10.30 -24.17
CA TYR A 243 -1.18 -9.70 -23.83
C TYR A 243 -1.31 -8.28 -24.38
N ALA A 244 -2.32 -8.05 -25.23
CA ALA A 244 -2.57 -6.73 -25.82
C ALA A 244 -2.81 -5.63 -24.78
N THR A 245 -3.45 -5.96 -23.65
CA THR A 245 -3.68 -5.01 -22.54
C THR A 245 -2.37 -4.61 -21.87
N THR A 246 -1.45 -5.54 -21.64
CA THR A 246 -0.17 -5.29 -20.97
C THR A 246 0.73 -4.37 -21.79
N LYS A 247 0.68 -4.46 -23.12
CA LYS A 247 1.46 -3.58 -24.02
C LYS A 247 1.15 -2.09 -23.84
N GLY A 248 -0.07 -1.76 -23.43
CA GLY A 248 -0.50 -0.38 -23.21
C GLY A 248 -0.14 0.18 -21.84
N ALA A 249 0.29 -0.67 -20.90
CA ALA A 249 0.61 -0.25 -19.55
C ALA A 249 1.85 0.66 -19.51
N GLN A 250 1.85 1.63 -18.61
CA GLN A 250 2.90 2.65 -18.55
C GLN A 250 3.97 2.31 -17.51
N VAL A 251 5.15 2.90 -17.68
CA VAL A 251 6.24 2.83 -16.69
C VAL A 251 6.51 4.22 -16.16
N LEU A 252 6.24 4.42 -14.87
CA LEU A 252 6.48 5.67 -14.15
C LEU A 252 7.81 5.58 -13.43
N THR A 253 8.72 6.50 -13.76
CA THR A 253 10.01 6.61 -13.08
C THR A 253 9.90 7.63 -11.96
N LYS A 254 10.41 7.28 -10.78
CA LYS A 254 10.40 8.13 -9.58
C LYS A 254 11.82 8.39 -9.11
N LYS A 255 12.10 9.54 -8.51
CA LYS A 255 13.43 9.89 -7.98
C LYS A 255 13.93 8.84 -7.01
N SER A 256 13.06 8.34 -6.12
CA SER A 256 13.36 7.17 -5.29
C SER A 256 12.13 6.32 -5.01
N VAL A 257 12.36 5.01 -4.87
CA VAL A 257 11.38 4.02 -4.42
C VAL A 257 12.04 3.21 -3.32
N TYR A 258 11.39 3.13 -2.17
CA TYR A 258 11.77 2.27 -1.06
C TYR A 258 10.64 1.28 -0.78
N ILE A 259 10.97 -0.01 -0.79
CA ILE A 259 10.09 -1.11 -0.39
C ILE A 259 10.81 -1.85 0.76
N GLY A 260 10.15 -1.98 1.90
CA GLY A 260 10.72 -2.60 3.10
C GLY A 260 9.64 -3.15 4.04
N ALA A 261 10.06 -3.45 5.26
CA ALA A 261 9.20 -3.90 6.34
C ALA A 261 9.83 -3.52 7.70
N PRO A 262 9.05 -3.43 8.77
CA PRO A 262 9.59 -3.03 10.07
C PRO A 262 10.55 -4.08 10.65
N THR A 263 11.48 -3.60 11.47
CA THR A 263 12.21 -4.45 12.43
C THR A 263 11.40 -4.62 13.72
N ASP A 264 11.82 -5.57 14.55
CA ASP A 264 11.34 -5.72 15.93
C ASP A 264 11.38 -4.37 16.68
N ALA A 265 12.50 -3.65 16.56
CA ALA A 265 12.70 -2.35 17.20
C ALA A 265 11.69 -1.30 16.69
N ASN A 266 11.45 -1.22 15.37
CA ASN A 266 10.49 -0.27 14.82
C ASN A 266 9.10 -0.43 15.45
N ILE A 267 8.61 -1.68 15.58
CA ILE A 267 7.31 -1.94 16.21
C ILE A 267 7.35 -1.61 17.70
N THR A 268 8.33 -2.13 18.44
CA THR A 268 8.36 -1.94 19.89
C THR A 268 8.54 -0.49 20.32
N THR A 269 9.33 0.30 19.58
CA THR A 269 9.52 1.72 19.83
C THR A 269 8.27 2.52 19.49
N ALA A 270 7.63 2.23 18.34
CA ALA A 270 6.42 2.92 17.93
C ALA A 270 5.29 2.78 18.96
N PHE A 271 5.16 1.59 19.55
CA PHE A 271 4.15 1.30 20.57
C PHE A 271 4.65 1.58 22.00
N GLN A 272 5.91 1.98 22.20
CA GLN A 272 6.53 2.13 23.51
C GLN A 272 6.31 0.89 24.39
N MET A 273 6.58 -0.29 23.82
CA MET A 273 6.33 -1.56 24.51
C MET A 273 7.40 -1.82 25.56
N ALA A 274 6.98 -2.16 26.78
CA ALA A 274 7.93 -2.66 27.78
C ALA A 274 8.53 -4.00 27.32
N ALA A 275 9.68 -4.39 27.88
CA ALA A 275 10.33 -5.66 27.53
C ALA A 275 9.45 -6.89 27.87
N SER A 276 8.70 -6.83 28.98
CA SER A 276 7.75 -7.86 29.40
C SER A 276 6.37 -7.75 28.73
N GLU A 277 6.07 -6.61 28.10
CA GLU A 277 4.79 -6.38 27.44
C GLU A 277 4.74 -7.20 26.14
N ARG A 278 3.78 -8.14 26.10
CA ARG A 278 3.57 -9.02 24.95
C ARG A 278 2.49 -8.55 24.01
N ILE A 279 1.59 -7.67 24.48
CA ILE A 279 0.50 -7.13 23.69
C ILE A 279 0.19 -5.70 24.09
N LYS A 280 -0.10 -4.85 23.11
CA LYS A 280 -0.58 -3.49 23.34
C LYS A 280 -1.67 -3.16 22.33
N TYR A 281 -2.73 -2.50 22.77
CA TYR A 281 -3.88 -2.16 21.94
C TYR A 281 -4.21 -0.68 22.02
N PHE A 282 -4.31 -0.03 20.87
CA PHE A 282 -4.80 1.34 20.72
C PHE A 282 -6.06 1.31 19.86
N LYS A 283 -7.17 1.78 20.41
CA LYS A 283 -8.45 1.89 19.70
C LYS A 283 -8.42 3.05 18.72
N ASP A 284 -9.18 2.91 17.63
CA ASP A 284 -9.45 4.03 16.72
C ASP A 284 -10.28 5.15 17.37
N ALA A 285 -11.27 4.78 18.18
CA ALA A 285 -12.15 5.71 18.88
C ALA A 285 -12.52 5.19 20.27
N ALA A 286 -13.08 6.07 21.11
CA ALA A 286 -13.48 5.70 22.47
C ALA A 286 -14.53 4.56 22.50
N ASP A 287 -15.42 4.56 21.52
CA ASP A 287 -16.51 3.59 21.32
C ASP A 287 -16.09 2.35 20.51
N SER A 288 -14.85 2.30 19.99
CA SER A 288 -14.33 1.14 19.27
C SER A 288 -14.33 -0.13 20.12
N VAL A 289 -14.52 -1.29 19.47
CA VAL A 289 -14.61 -2.58 20.15
C VAL A 289 -13.37 -2.87 21.00
N ALA A 290 -13.57 -3.49 22.17
CA ALA A 290 -12.45 -3.97 22.97
C ALA A 290 -11.76 -5.15 22.27
N LEU A 291 -10.44 -5.23 22.39
CA LEU A 291 -9.68 -6.35 21.85
C LEU A 291 -10.12 -7.66 22.52
N SER A 292 -10.55 -8.64 21.74
CA SER A 292 -10.89 -9.97 22.24
C SER A 292 -10.67 -11.06 21.18
N GLY A 293 -10.60 -12.32 21.62
CA GLY A 293 -10.37 -13.47 20.76
C GLY A 293 -8.90 -13.81 20.50
N LEU A 294 -7.97 -12.88 20.73
CA LEU A 294 -6.53 -13.16 20.63
C LEU A 294 -5.99 -13.79 21.92
N LYS A 295 -5.49 -15.03 21.84
CA LYS A 295 -5.04 -15.80 23.01
C LYS A 295 -3.51 -15.87 23.08
N ASP A 296 -2.93 -15.37 24.17
CA ASP A 296 -1.51 -15.57 24.46
C ASP A 296 -1.25 -17.02 24.91
N GLN A 297 -0.34 -17.70 24.21
CA GLN A 297 0.07 -19.07 24.51
C GLN A 297 1.38 -19.13 25.30
N GLY A 298 1.94 -17.97 25.68
CA GLY A 298 3.21 -17.81 26.39
C GLY A 298 4.39 -17.62 25.43
N THR A 299 4.46 -18.43 24.37
CA THR A 299 5.53 -18.35 23.35
C THR A 299 5.06 -17.74 22.03
N PHE A 300 3.76 -17.79 21.74
CA PHE A 300 3.12 -17.25 20.55
C PHE A 300 1.70 -16.76 20.88
N PHE A 301 1.06 -16.06 19.95
CA PHE A 301 -0.35 -15.70 20.03
C PHE A 301 -1.15 -16.48 19.01
N GLN A 302 -2.42 -16.76 19.31
CA GLN A 302 -3.30 -17.42 18.34
C GLN A 302 -4.72 -16.89 18.36
N ASN A 303 -5.38 -16.96 17.22
CA ASN A 303 -6.82 -16.85 17.08
C ASN A 303 -7.34 -17.95 16.13
N SER A 304 -8.47 -18.54 16.52
CA SER A 304 -9.19 -19.54 15.72
C SER A 304 -10.71 -19.33 15.81
N GLY A 305 -11.17 -18.15 15.39
CA GLY A 305 -12.59 -17.76 15.46
C GLY A 305 -12.76 -16.26 15.30
N GLU A 306 -13.64 -15.64 16.09
CA GLU A 306 -13.80 -14.18 16.07
C GLU A 306 -12.58 -13.49 16.71
N LEU A 307 -12.04 -12.48 16.02
CA LEU A 307 -11.05 -11.52 16.53
C LEU A 307 -11.70 -10.14 16.50
N ALA A 308 -12.10 -9.64 17.67
CA ALA A 308 -12.64 -8.29 17.79
C ALA A 308 -11.50 -7.29 18.00
N CYS A 309 -11.38 -6.33 17.11
CA CYS A 309 -10.27 -5.38 17.07
C CYS A 309 -10.64 -4.23 16.14
N GLU A 310 -10.58 -2.99 16.63
CA GLU A 310 -10.88 -1.79 15.87
C GLU A 310 -9.85 -0.73 16.24
N GLY A 311 -8.71 -0.80 15.55
CA GLY A 311 -7.50 -0.08 15.92
C GLY A 311 -6.21 -0.86 15.67
N ASP A 312 -5.17 -0.53 16.44
CA ASP A 312 -3.81 -1.06 16.32
C ASP A 312 -3.45 -2.00 17.47
N VAL A 313 -3.05 -3.23 17.12
CA VAL A 313 -2.61 -4.25 18.08
C VAL A 313 -1.14 -4.59 17.80
N ALA A 314 -0.25 -4.22 18.72
CA ALA A 314 1.12 -4.69 18.70
C ALA A 314 1.25 -5.99 19.48
N ILE A 315 1.94 -6.97 18.89
CA ILE A 315 2.08 -8.33 19.38
C ILE A 315 3.56 -8.68 19.41
N ARG A 316 4.06 -9.13 20.57
CA ARG A 316 5.43 -9.62 20.73
C ARG A 316 5.45 -11.14 20.75
N GLY A 317 5.89 -11.71 19.65
CA GLY A 317 5.99 -13.15 19.41
C GLY A 317 5.21 -13.57 18.16
N PRO A 318 5.44 -14.81 17.69
CA PRO A 318 4.76 -15.33 16.50
C PRO A 318 3.24 -15.31 16.66
N LEU A 319 2.52 -15.19 15.55
CA LEU A 319 1.06 -15.15 15.52
C LEU A 319 0.52 -16.25 14.61
N LEU A 320 -0.40 -17.07 15.13
CA LEU A 320 -1.22 -18.00 14.34
C LEU A 320 -2.63 -17.43 14.16
N LEU A 321 -3.06 -17.27 12.90
CA LEU A 321 -4.45 -17.00 12.54
C LEU A 321 -4.99 -18.20 11.77
N ASP A 322 -6.00 -18.89 12.32
CA ASP A 322 -6.63 -20.04 11.68
C ASP A 322 -8.14 -19.80 11.51
N ASN A 323 -8.60 -19.58 10.28
CA ASN A 323 -9.99 -19.26 9.94
C ASN A 323 -10.56 -18.10 10.76
N VAL A 324 -9.83 -16.99 10.77
CA VAL A 324 -10.21 -15.80 11.55
C VAL A 324 -11.44 -15.11 10.97
N THR A 325 -12.32 -14.66 11.87
CA THR A 325 -13.43 -13.75 11.57
C THR A 325 -13.17 -12.41 12.24
N ILE A 326 -12.91 -11.37 11.46
CA ILE A 326 -12.61 -10.03 11.95
C ILE A 326 -13.90 -9.31 12.33
N LYS A 327 -13.99 -8.90 13.59
CA LYS A 327 -15.04 -8.01 14.08
C LYS A 327 -14.47 -6.62 14.27
N SER A 328 -14.68 -5.78 13.27
CA SER A 328 -14.16 -4.42 13.22
C SER A 328 -15.01 -3.55 12.30
N ARG A 329 -15.34 -2.32 12.71
CA ARG A 329 -15.94 -1.34 11.82
C ARG A 329 -14.89 -0.72 10.90
N THR A 330 -13.81 -0.16 11.48
CA THR A 330 -12.79 0.65 10.79
C THR A 330 -11.53 -0.12 10.38
N GLY A 331 -11.39 -1.36 10.84
CA GLY A 331 -10.27 -2.25 10.53
C GLY A 331 -9.48 -2.71 11.74
N CYS A 332 -8.82 -3.86 11.59
CA CYS A 332 -7.88 -4.37 12.58
C CYS A 332 -6.46 -4.33 12.00
N ARG A 333 -5.53 -3.72 12.73
CA ARG A 333 -4.14 -3.51 12.27
C ARG A 333 -3.18 -4.20 13.23
N LEU A 334 -2.60 -5.31 12.78
CA LEU A 334 -1.74 -6.17 13.58
C LEU A 334 -0.27 -5.86 13.28
N TYR A 335 0.51 -5.57 14.31
CA TYR A 335 1.95 -5.28 14.23
C TYR A 335 2.70 -6.35 15.01
N VAL A 336 3.29 -7.30 14.29
CA VAL A 336 3.83 -8.53 14.87
C VAL A 336 5.35 -8.47 14.89
N VAL A 337 5.91 -8.53 16.10
CA VAL A 337 7.33 -8.77 16.34
C VAL A 337 7.54 -10.29 16.30
N GLY A 338 7.88 -10.82 15.12
CA GLY A 338 7.91 -12.25 14.82
C GLY A 338 7.21 -12.58 13.51
N SER A 339 7.04 -13.87 13.21
CA SER A 339 6.32 -14.35 12.02
C SER A 339 4.82 -14.50 12.25
N VAL A 340 4.05 -14.39 11.17
CA VAL A 340 2.61 -14.65 11.13
C VAL A 340 2.35 -15.88 10.27
N PHE A 341 1.56 -16.82 10.79
CA PHE A 341 1.10 -18.02 10.10
C PHE A 341 -0.41 -17.93 9.93
N MET A 342 -0.88 -18.02 8.69
CA MET A 342 -2.28 -17.82 8.33
C MET A 342 -2.82 -19.04 7.60
N TYR A 343 -3.95 -19.56 8.09
CA TYR A 343 -4.68 -20.65 7.46
C TYR A 343 -6.16 -20.32 7.30
N GLY A 344 -6.75 -20.79 6.21
CA GLY A 344 -8.15 -20.57 5.89
C GLY A 344 -8.45 -19.16 5.40
N ALA A 345 -9.73 -18.91 5.15
CA ALA A 345 -10.21 -17.61 4.71
C ALA A 345 -10.20 -16.60 5.87
N ILE A 346 -10.19 -15.31 5.51
CA ILE A 346 -10.53 -14.22 6.42
C ILE A 346 -12.01 -13.90 6.21
N ASN A 347 -12.79 -13.98 7.27
CA ASN A 347 -14.19 -13.57 7.27
C ASN A 347 -14.33 -12.22 7.99
N TYR A 348 -15.42 -11.49 7.71
CA TYR A 348 -15.78 -10.28 8.45
C TYR A 348 -17.16 -10.45 9.07
N SER A 349 -17.32 -10.11 10.36
CA SER A 349 -18.59 -10.30 11.07
C SER A 349 -19.64 -9.22 10.79
N ASN A 350 -19.28 -8.17 10.06
CA ASN A 350 -20.15 -7.07 9.67
C ASN A 350 -19.88 -6.64 8.23
N ASN A 351 -20.73 -5.75 7.72
CA ASN A 351 -20.68 -5.25 6.34
C ASN A 351 -20.22 -3.80 6.22
N ASP A 352 -19.59 -3.22 7.25
CA ASP A 352 -19.09 -1.84 7.19
C ASP A 352 -18.13 -1.68 6.01
N THR A 353 -18.27 -0.58 5.26
CA THR A 353 -17.48 -0.36 4.05
C THR A 353 -16.01 -0.16 4.35
N THR A 354 -15.67 0.27 5.57
CA THR A 354 -14.30 0.54 6.04
C THR A 354 -13.62 -0.66 6.70
N ARG A 355 -14.31 -1.80 6.88
CA ARG A 355 -13.70 -3.01 7.47
C ARG A 355 -12.52 -3.51 6.62
N ASN A 356 -11.44 -3.89 7.27
CA ASN A 356 -10.21 -4.39 6.65
C ASN A 356 -9.35 -5.15 7.68
N LEU A 357 -8.38 -5.93 7.18
CA LEU A 357 -7.32 -6.51 7.98
C LEU A 357 -5.96 -6.06 7.45
N GLN A 358 -5.15 -5.46 8.30
CA GLN A 358 -3.77 -5.11 7.99
C GLN A 358 -2.85 -5.89 8.90
N ILE A 359 -1.79 -6.45 8.34
CA ILE A 359 -0.80 -7.23 9.07
C ILE A 359 0.57 -6.75 8.63
N THR A 360 1.34 -6.21 9.57
CA THR A 360 2.78 -6.01 9.40
C THR A 360 3.55 -6.93 10.34
N SER A 361 4.65 -7.49 9.84
CA SER A 361 5.46 -8.51 10.49
C SER A 361 6.92 -8.16 10.36
N SER A 362 7.69 -8.33 11.42
CA SER A 362 9.13 -8.06 11.40
C SER A 362 9.96 -9.18 10.79
N LYS A 363 9.36 -10.34 10.48
CA LYS A 363 10.05 -11.50 9.92
C LYS A 363 9.38 -12.05 8.68
N SER A 364 8.18 -12.62 8.83
CA SER A 364 7.47 -13.24 7.72
C SER A 364 5.96 -13.27 7.89
N ILE A 365 5.25 -13.42 6.76
CA ILE A 365 3.85 -13.83 6.71
C ILE A 365 3.78 -15.09 5.83
N SER A 366 3.36 -16.20 6.43
CA SER A 366 3.26 -17.53 5.85
C SER A 366 1.80 -17.93 5.71
N MET A 367 1.31 -18.04 4.48
CA MET A 367 -0.10 -18.33 4.20
C MET A 367 -0.25 -19.74 3.62
N GLY A 368 -0.93 -20.62 4.35
CA GLY A 368 -1.20 -21.99 3.90
C GLY A 368 0.03 -22.90 3.80
N LEU A 369 1.14 -22.56 4.47
CA LEU A 369 2.36 -23.38 4.49
C LEU A 369 2.35 -24.33 5.67
N GLY A 370 2.82 -25.56 5.50
CA GLY A 370 2.88 -26.49 6.62
C GLY A 370 3.40 -27.86 6.25
N THR A 371 3.19 -28.80 7.14
CA THR A 371 3.47 -30.21 6.94
C THR A 371 2.46 -30.86 6.00
N VAL A 372 2.97 -31.82 5.25
CA VAL A 372 2.26 -32.55 4.20
C VAL A 372 1.80 -33.94 4.64
N LYS A 373 1.94 -34.28 5.93
CA LYS A 373 1.62 -35.61 6.46
C LYS A 373 0.19 -35.65 7.00
N LYS A 374 -0.74 -36.23 6.24
CA LYS A 374 -2.05 -36.68 6.75
C LYS A 374 -2.03 -38.20 6.87
N ASN A 375 -2.28 -38.74 8.06
CA ASN A 375 -2.34 -40.20 8.30
C ASN A 375 -1.09 -40.97 7.81
N GLY A 376 0.11 -40.40 7.95
CA GLY A 376 1.35 -41.06 7.50
C GLY A 376 1.58 -41.08 5.98
N SER A 377 0.69 -40.47 5.18
CA SER A 377 0.81 -40.34 3.72
C SER A 377 0.75 -38.88 3.28
N PHE A 378 1.29 -38.58 2.10
CA PHE A 378 1.21 -37.24 1.51
C PHE A 378 -0.23 -36.94 1.10
N CYS A 379 -0.69 -35.73 1.38
CA CYS A 379 -1.96 -35.23 0.89
C CYS A 379 -1.94 -35.25 -0.64
N ASP A 380 -2.70 -36.19 -1.21
CA ASP A 380 -2.91 -36.48 -2.62
C ASP A 380 -1.67 -36.40 -3.55
N PRO A 381 -1.07 -37.54 -3.96
CA PRO A 381 0.04 -37.57 -4.91
C PRO A 381 -0.34 -37.15 -6.35
N SER A 382 -1.59 -36.81 -6.63
CA SER A 382 -2.02 -36.35 -7.96
C SER A 382 -1.85 -34.83 -8.21
N ASP A 383 -1.45 -34.05 -7.19
CA ASP A 383 -1.18 -32.61 -7.35
C ASP A 383 0.15 -32.40 -8.11
N ARG A 384 0.07 -31.82 -9.32
CA ARG A 384 1.13 -31.78 -10.35
C ARG A 384 2.34 -30.90 -10.02
N TYR A 385 2.46 -30.41 -8.78
CA TYR A 385 3.37 -29.31 -8.47
C TYR A 385 4.76 -29.71 -8.00
N ALA A 386 4.91 -30.88 -7.38
CA ALA A 386 6.23 -31.36 -7.01
C ALA A 386 6.75 -32.28 -8.11
N THR A 387 7.59 -31.70 -8.97
CA THR A 387 8.35 -32.38 -10.04
C THR A 387 9.35 -33.41 -9.50
N ASN A 388 9.54 -33.48 -8.18
CA ASN A 388 10.43 -34.42 -7.50
C ASN A 388 9.74 -35.04 -6.27
N THR A 389 9.81 -36.36 -6.16
CA THR A 389 9.33 -37.16 -5.01
C THR A 389 9.93 -36.71 -3.66
N ALA A 390 11.16 -36.18 -3.66
CA ALA A 390 11.82 -35.62 -2.47
C ALA A 390 11.13 -34.35 -1.93
N SER A 391 10.45 -33.57 -2.77
CA SER A 391 9.70 -32.37 -2.36
C SER A 391 8.49 -32.69 -1.50
N TYR A 392 7.95 -33.92 -1.62
CA TYR A 392 6.89 -34.39 -0.74
C TYR A 392 7.45 -34.80 0.63
N GLY A 393 8.68 -35.30 0.73
CA GLY A 393 9.28 -35.78 2.00
C GLY A 393 9.50 -34.73 3.09
N THR A 394 9.37 -33.43 2.79
CA THR A 394 9.75 -32.32 3.68
C THR A 394 8.60 -31.35 3.88
N SER A 395 8.47 -30.77 5.09
CA SER A 395 7.51 -29.69 5.37
C SER A 395 7.64 -28.55 4.34
N SER A 396 6.52 -28.06 3.78
CA SER A 396 6.55 -26.98 2.78
C SER A 396 7.07 -25.69 3.37
N LEU A 397 6.88 -25.49 4.68
CA LEU A 397 7.51 -24.39 5.42
C LEU A 397 9.04 -24.51 5.42
N VAL A 398 9.57 -25.68 5.77
CA VAL A 398 11.03 -25.92 5.78
C VAL A 398 11.61 -25.79 4.38
N ASN A 399 10.94 -26.38 3.38
CA ASN A 399 11.35 -26.27 1.99
C ASN A 399 11.41 -24.79 1.56
N ARG A 400 10.33 -24.04 1.80
CA ARG A 400 10.19 -22.63 1.40
C ARG A 400 10.86 -21.61 2.31
N TYR A 401 11.52 -21.97 3.40
CA TYR A 401 12.25 -20.96 4.20
C TYR A 401 13.69 -21.39 4.44
N SER A 402 13.92 -22.66 4.78
CA SER A 402 15.27 -23.14 5.11
C SER A 402 16.02 -23.70 3.89
N THR A 403 15.35 -24.46 3.02
CA THR A 403 16.03 -25.26 1.97
C THR A 403 16.19 -24.52 0.64
N PHE A 404 15.09 -24.01 0.07
CA PHE A 404 15.08 -23.34 -1.24
C PHE A 404 15.93 -22.06 -1.25
N TRP A 405 16.19 -21.51 -0.06
CA TRP A 405 16.84 -20.21 0.14
C TRP A 405 18.27 -20.31 0.66
N THR A 406 18.88 -21.50 0.61
CA THR A 406 20.32 -21.67 0.86
C THR A 406 21.20 -21.06 -0.24
N VAL A 407 20.59 -20.63 -1.35
CA VAL A 407 21.28 -20.04 -2.51
C VAL A 407 21.51 -18.53 -2.28
N PRO A 408 22.74 -18.02 -2.36
CA PRO A 408 22.99 -16.58 -2.36
C PRO A 408 22.19 -15.83 -3.45
N GLY A 409 21.74 -14.62 -3.15
CA GLY A 409 20.90 -13.81 -4.04
C GLY A 409 19.46 -13.57 -3.56
N ASN A 410 19.07 -14.14 -2.42
CA ASN A 410 17.73 -13.98 -1.82
C ASN A 410 17.78 -13.18 -0.52
N PHE A 411 18.47 -12.04 -0.57
CA PHE A 411 18.77 -11.24 0.61
C PHE A 411 17.64 -10.31 0.96
N VAL A 412 17.48 -9.97 2.24
CA VAL A 412 16.62 -8.88 2.70
C VAL A 412 17.51 -7.71 3.14
N ARG A 413 16.98 -6.49 3.26
CA ARG A 413 17.72 -5.27 3.64
C ARG A 413 18.46 -5.46 4.95
N ASN A 414 17.82 -6.12 5.92
CA ASN A 414 18.36 -6.29 7.26
C ASN A 414 19.22 -7.56 7.42
N SER A 415 19.36 -8.40 6.38
CA SER A 415 20.12 -9.65 6.48
C SER A 415 20.63 -10.14 5.14
N THR A 416 21.94 -10.40 5.08
CA THR A 416 22.61 -11.08 3.96
C THR A 416 22.70 -12.59 4.16
N SER A 417 22.03 -13.16 5.18
CA SER A 417 21.94 -14.60 5.40
C SER A 417 20.50 -15.08 5.23
N PRO A 418 20.09 -15.46 4.00
CA PRO A 418 18.73 -15.91 3.73
C PRO A 418 18.40 -17.20 4.50
N LYS A 419 19.37 -18.13 4.61
CA LYS A 419 19.22 -19.35 5.41
C LYS A 419 18.92 -19.05 6.88
N ALA A 420 19.69 -18.18 7.53
CA ALA A 420 19.45 -17.86 8.94
C ALA A 420 18.09 -17.19 9.15
N THR A 421 17.67 -16.35 8.19
CA THR A 421 16.35 -15.70 8.20
C THR A 421 15.24 -16.76 8.11
N GLY A 422 15.37 -17.70 7.18
CA GLY A 422 14.40 -18.78 7.01
C GLY A 422 14.37 -19.78 8.17
N ASP A 423 15.54 -20.14 8.73
CA ASP A 423 15.65 -21.00 9.90
C ASP A 423 14.96 -20.37 11.12
N ALA A 424 15.03 -19.04 11.27
CA ALA A 424 14.30 -18.33 12.32
C ALA A 424 12.78 -18.43 12.17
N VAL A 425 12.25 -18.34 10.94
CA VAL A 425 10.81 -18.55 10.68
C VAL A 425 10.40 -19.98 11.00
N VAL A 426 11.21 -20.97 10.59
CA VAL A 426 10.95 -22.39 10.92
C VAL A 426 10.98 -22.64 12.43
N ALA A 427 11.89 -22.00 13.16
CA ALA A 427 11.95 -22.11 14.61
C ALA A 427 10.70 -21.52 15.28
N GLU A 428 10.17 -20.40 14.78
CA GLU A 428 8.93 -19.81 15.28
C GLU A 428 7.70 -20.67 14.99
N ALA A 429 7.65 -21.33 13.84
CA ALA A 429 6.61 -22.32 13.55
C ALA A 429 6.67 -23.51 14.50
N ALA A 430 7.86 -24.00 14.84
CA ALA A 430 8.03 -25.12 15.76
C ALA A 430 7.45 -24.82 17.16
N LEU A 431 7.43 -23.55 17.60
CA LEU A 431 6.77 -23.15 18.85
C LEU A 431 5.26 -23.37 18.80
N ILE A 432 4.65 -23.12 17.64
CA ILE A 432 3.23 -23.36 17.40
C ILE A 432 2.98 -24.86 17.29
N GLU A 433 3.80 -25.57 16.53
CA GLU A 433 3.66 -27.01 16.30
C GLU A 433 3.78 -27.84 17.58
N ALA A 434 4.66 -27.42 18.50
CA ALA A 434 4.82 -28.06 19.79
C ALA A 434 3.53 -28.03 20.64
N LYS A 435 2.66 -27.02 20.45
CA LYS A 435 1.42 -26.86 21.21
C LYS A 435 0.19 -27.33 20.46
N ASN A 436 0.11 -27.05 19.17
CA ASN A 436 -1.09 -27.26 18.35
C ASN A 436 -1.01 -28.52 17.48
N GLY A 437 0.13 -29.22 17.50
CA GLY A 437 0.44 -30.24 16.51
C GLY A 437 0.90 -29.61 15.19
N PRO A 438 1.20 -30.44 14.19
CA PRO A 438 1.77 -29.98 12.92
C PRO A 438 0.92 -28.89 12.28
N LEU A 439 1.58 -27.84 11.79
CA LEU A 439 0.93 -26.93 10.87
C LEU A 439 0.63 -27.70 9.59
N TYR A 440 -0.55 -27.54 8.99
CA TYR A 440 -0.93 -28.28 7.78
C TYR A 440 -0.75 -27.42 6.54
N ASP A 441 -0.13 -27.96 5.49
CA ASP A 441 -0.13 -27.31 4.18
C ASP A 441 -1.57 -27.13 3.68
N ALA A 442 -1.84 -26.04 2.96
CA ALA A 442 -3.17 -25.72 2.43
C ALA A 442 -3.78 -26.89 1.63
N VAL A 443 -2.98 -27.67 0.90
CA VAL A 443 -3.46 -28.86 0.16
C VAL A 443 -4.05 -29.95 1.07
N CYS A 444 -3.64 -29.99 2.33
CA CYS A 444 -4.09 -30.97 3.32
C CYS A 444 -5.35 -30.52 4.07
N ARG A 445 -5.73 -29.25 3.94
CA ARG A 445 -6.85 -28.66 4.65
C ARG A 445 -8.14 -28.79 3.86
N THR A 446 -9.28 -28.78 4.55
CA THR A 446 -10.61 -28.91 3.95
C THR A 446 -10.94 -27.79 2.96
N GLU A 447 -10.42 -26.59 3.23
CA GLU A 447 -10.53 -25.38 2.44
C GLU A 447 -9.68 -25.46 1.15
N GLY A 448 -8.69 -26.36 1.13
CA GLY A 448 -7.75 -26.52 0.04
C GLY A 448 -6.90 -25.27 -0.22
N ARG A 449 -6.43 -25.16 -1.46
CA ARG A 449 -5.61 -24.01 -1.91
C ARG A 449 -6.46 -22.86 -2.46
N ASN A 450 -7.74 -23.07 -2.75
CA ASN A 450 -8.62 -22.05 -3.31
C ASN A 450 -9.19 -21.11 -2.25
N VAL A 451 -8.32 -20.30 -1.63
CA VAL A 451 -8.69 -19.30 -0.63
C VAL A 451 -8.36 -17.91 -1.17
N SER A 452 -9.40 -17.07 -1.26
CA SER A 452 -9.26 -15.66 -1.66
C SER A 452 -9.22 -14.76 -0.44
N PHE A 453 -8.56 -13.61 -0.57
CA PHE A 453 -8.47 -12.59 0.46
C PHE A 453 -8.99 -11.26 -0.08
N GLU A 454 -9.80 -10.57 0.71
CA GLU A 454 -10.31 -9.24 0.39
C GLU A 454 -10.01 -8.26 1.51
N ARG A 455 -9.88 -6.97 1.15
CA ARG A 455 -9.64 -5.87 2.10
C ARG A 455 -8.43 -6.15 2.98
N ILE A 456 -7.38 -6.73 2.40
CA ILE A 456 -6.19 -7.17 3.12
C ILE A 456 -4.96 -6.33 2.78
N LEU A 457 -4.17 -5.96 3.78
CA LEU A 457 -2.88 -5.33 3.58
C LEU A 457 -1.81 -6.11 4.32
N LEU A 458 -0.83 -6.63 3.58
CA LEU A 458 0.25 -7.44 4.14
C LEU A 458 1.59 -6.72 3.99
N ASN A 459 2.37 -6.66 5.06
CA ASN A 459 3.72 -6.13 5.02
C ASN A 459 4.71 -6.99 5.82
N ALA A 460 5.75 -7.52 5.18
CA ALA A 460 6.81 -8.27 5.86
C ALA A 460 8.07 -8.36 5.00
N PRO A 461 9.24 -8.66 5.59
CA PRO A 461 10.42 -8.98 4.79
C PRO A 461 10.13 -10.15 3.82
N LEU A 462 9.50 -11.22 4.32
CA LEU A 462 9.16 -12.41 3.54
C LEU A 462 7.65 -12.67 3.56
N ILE A 463 6.99 -12.69 2.39
CA ILE A 463 5.58 -13.08 2.29
C ILE A 463 5.43 -14.28 1.36
N HIS A 464 5.10 -15.44 1.92
CA HIS A 464 4.91 -16.67 1.15
C HIS A 464 3.47 -17.17 1.22
N SER A 465 2.97 -17.70 0.11
CA SER A 465 1.62 -18.28 0.04
C SER A 465 1.59 -19.60 -0.73
N ARG A 466 0.76 -20.54 -0.25
CA ARG A 466 0.33 -21.74 -0.99
C ARG A 466 -1.08 -21.61 -1.58
N TYR A 467 -1.82 -20.57 -1.20
CA TYR A 467 -3.15 -20.30 -1.71
C TYR A 467 -3.10 -19.80 -3.15
N GLU A 468 -4.18 -20.08 -3.88
CA GLU A 468 -4.41 -19.84 -5.31
C GLU A 468 -5.59 -18.92 -5.59
N GLY A 469 -6.32 -18.50 -4.56
CA GLY A 469 -7.40 -17.54 -4.72
C GLY A 469 -6.91 -16.13 -4.99
N ASN A 470 -7.86 -15.27 -5.34
CA ASN A 470 -7.60 -13.88 -5.66
C ASN A 470 -7.26 -13.07 -4.40
N VAL A 471 -6.49 -12.00 -4.59
CA VAL A 471 -6.16 -11.04 -3.52
C VAL A 471 -6.65 -9.66 -3.93
N SER A 472 -7.66 -9.15 -3.22
CA SER A 472 -8.06 -7.75 -3.25
C SER A 472 -7.43 -7.03 -2.07
N GLY A 473 -6.42 -6.21 -2.32
CA GLY A 473 -5.65 -5.52 -1.30
C GLY A 473 -4.26 -5.09 -1.74
N THR A 474 -3.32 -5.00 -0.80
CA THR A 474 -1.93 -4.65 -1.09
C THR A 474 -0.95 -5.59 -0.40
N VAL A 475 0.05 -6.07 -1.15
CA VAL A 475 1.19 -6.82 -0.63
C VAL A 475 2.45 -5.96 -0.72
N ILE A 476 3.08 -5.70 0.43
CA ILE A 476 4.36 -4.98 0.54
C ILE A 476 5.41 -5.92 1.08
N ALA A 477 6.37 -6.32 0.24
CA ALA A 477 7.38 -7.26 0.67
C ALA A 477 8.74 -6.97 0.07
N GLU A 478 9.77 -7.32 0.82
CA GLU A 478 11.10 -7.43 0.21
C GLU A 478 11.16 -8.65 -0.68
N ILE A 479 10.69 -9.81 -0.23
CA ILE A 479 10.58 -11.01 -1.05
C ILE A 479 9.18 -11.59 -0.92
N SER A 480 8.55 -11.88 -2.07
CA SER A 480 7.29 -12.61 -2.09
C SER A 480 7.34 -13.81 -3.02
N ILE A 481 6.90 -14.97 -2.50
CA ILE A 481 6.73 -16.20 -3.28
C ILE A 481 5.34 -16.78 -3.02
N MET A 482 4.52 -16.74 -4.06
CA MET A 482 3.19 -17.30 -4.01
C MET A 482 3.18 -18.75 -4.54
N SER A 483 2.01 -19.36 -4.67
CA SER A 483 1.87 -20.59 -5.45
C SER A 483 2.27 -20.29 -6.92
N LEU A 484 2.37 -21.28 -7.82
CA LEU A 484 2.22 -20.97 -9.26
C LEU A 484 0.87 -21.49 -9.74
N ASN A 485 0.05 -20.53 -10.14
CA ASN A 485 -1.24 -20.61 -10.80
C ASN A 485 -1.52 -19.17 -11.31
N MET A 486 -2.60 -18.89 -12.02
CA MET A 486 -2.93 -17.52 -12.42
C MET A 486 -3.60 -16.77 -11.25
N PHE A 487 -2.81 -16.07 -10.43
CA PHE A 487 -3.34 -15.24 -9.34
C PHE A 487 -3.88 -13.93 -9.87
N LYS A 488 -5.06 -13.50 -9.42
CA LYS A 488 -5.49 -12.12 -9.61
C LYS A 488 -5.18 -11.28 -8.38
N PHE A 489 -4.40 -10.22 -8.59
CA PHE A 489 -4.16 -9.16 -7.62
C PHE A 489 -4.89 -7.90 -8.05
N SER A 490 -5.73 -7.34 -7.19
CA SER A 490 -6.35 -6.03 -7.37
C SER A 490 -6.11 -5.17 -6.14
N TYR A 491 -6.01 -3.86 -6.32
CA TYR A 491 -6.03 -2.95 -5.18
C TYR A 491 -7.45 -2.84 -4.62
N ASP A 492 -7.56 -2.80 -3.30
CA ASP A 492 -8.83 -2.59 -2.62
C ASP A 492 -8.97 -1.12 -2.22
N GLU A 493 -10.01 -0.44 -2.73
CA GLU A 493 -10.21 0.99 -2.51
C GLU A 493 -10.47 1.35 -1.05
N VAL A 494 -10.74 0.38 -0.16
CA VAL A 494 -10.83 0.63 1.28
C VAL A 494 -9.59 1.38 1.80
N PHE A 495 -8.40 1.06 1.27
CA PHE A 495 -7.12 1.68 1.66
C PHE A 495 -6.92 3.12 1.16
N ASN A 496 -7.86 3.64 0.36
CA ASN A 496 -7.95 5.07 0.08
C ASN A 496 -8.55 5.85 1.25
N SER A 497 -9.32 5.17 2.11
CA SER A 497 -10.16 5.79 3.14
C SER A 497 -9.78 5.44 4.57
N VAL A 498 -9.05 4.33 4.78
CA VAL A 498 -8.64 3.88 6.12
C VAL A 498 -7.16 4.18 6.39
N PRO A 499 -6.77 4.44 7.65
CA PRO A 499 -5.36 4.56 8.03
C PRO A 499 -4.57 3.30 7.70
N VAL A 500 -3.40 3.46 7.07
CA VAL A 500 -2.46 2.34 6.84
C VAL A 500 -1.31 2.42 7.83
N PHE A 501 -1.15 1.36 8.63
CA PHE A 501 -0.13 1.20 9.67
C PHE A 501 0.20 2.47 10.47
N PRO A 502 -0.78 3.12 11.15
CA PRO A 502 -0.60 4.40 11.79
C PRO A 502 0.60 4.53 12.71
N PHE A 503 1.15 3.47 13.27
CA PHE A 503 2.31 3.56 14.15
C PHE A 503 3.69 3.55 13.44
N LEU A 504 3.76 3.27 12.13
CA LEU A 504 5.05 3.13 11.40
C LEU A 504 5.27 4.24 10.36
N ASP A 505 6.43 4.90 10.37
CA ASP A 505 6.81 5.86 9.31
C ASP A 505 6.76 5.17 7.92
N LYS A 506 6.28 5.88 6.89
CA LYS A 506 6.25 5.34 5.52
C LYS A 506 7.63 4.89 5.03
N SER A 507 8.71 5.53 5.49
CA SER A 507 10.08 5.13 5.17
C SER A 507 10.49 3.77 5.74
N VAL A 508 9.66 3.14 6.57
CA VAL A 508 9.88 1.79 7.09
C VAL A 508 9.32 0.72 6.15
N TYR A 509 8.29 1.02 5.37
CA TYR A 509 7.60 0.01 4.56
C TYR A 509 7.46 0.40 3.08
N LEU A 510 7.05 1.62 2.75
CA LEU A 510 6.84 2.08 1.38
C LEU A 510 6.96 3.60 1.27
N ASP A 511 8.04 4.07 0.64
CA ASP A 511 8.26 5.49 0.40
C ASP A 511 8.62 5.73 -1.07
N ILE A 512 7.92 6.67 -1.70
CA ILE A 512 8.09 7.04 -3.10
C ILE A 512 8.24 8.54 -3.17
N VAL A 513 9.28 9.00 -3.87
CA VAL A 513 9.60 10.42 -4.02
C VAL A 513 9.68 10.75 -5.49
N ASP A 514 9.02 11.85 -5.88
CA ASP A 514 9.05 12.42 -7.23
C ASP A 514 10.38 13.11 -7.57
#